data_AF-A0A3B9SSE3-F1
#
_entry.id   AF-A0A3B9SSE3-F1
#
_cell.length_a   1.000
_cell.length_b   1.000
_cell.length_c   1.000
_cell.angle_alpha   90.00
_cell.angle_beta   90.00
_cell.angle_gamma   90.00
#
_symmetry.space_group_name_H-M   'P 1'
#
loop_
_entity.id
_entity.type
_entity.pdbx_description
1 polymer ?
#
loop_
_entity_poly.entity_id
_entity_poly.type
_entity_poly.pdbx_seq_one_letter_code
_entity_poly.pdbx_strand_id
1 'polypeptide(L)'
;MSKKEDLITKIIEIEWEMFSKVKNRGGKASCQEEPKTFEIIRSSNFMCWSEATLESYLNDLQGAKKVKRNLMTEKYARMEGLIPPPDSEVLSLIDKIVAIECKWLEDLAAKSPQYMPARPIYSRQDTPGAVSSETYSRGELATYSKKTLELYYQDILDAKQKNINRIETIFSRMLEEFDNNFAEEKD
;
A
#
# COMPACT_ATOMS: atom_id res chain seq x y z
N MET A 1 -16.27 15.70 -8.66
CA MET A 1 -15.36 14.57 -8.39
C MET A 1 -14.65 14.27 -9.69
N SER A 2 -13.32 14.26 -9.68
CA SER A 2 -12.50 13.92 -10.85
C SER A 2 -12.54 12.40 -11.09
N LYS A 3 -12.20 11.97 -12.32
CA LYS A 3 -12.11 10.54 -12.66
C LYS A 3 -11.19 9.78 -11.70
N LYS A 4 -10.06 10.39 -11.32
CA LYS A 4 -9.12 9.82 -10.37
C LYS A 4 -9.73 9.63 -8.98
N GLU A 5 -10.43 10.63 -8.46
CA GLU A 5 -11.14 10.53 -7.17
C GLU A 5 -12.18 9.42 -7.20
N ASP A 6 -12.98 9.31 -8.27
CA ASP A 6 -13.98 8.25 -8.43
C ASP A 6 -13.35 6.84 -8.42
N LEU A 7 -12.18 6.68 -9.03
CA LEU A 7 -11.44 5.41 -9.01
C LEU A 7 -10.96 5.08 -7.60
N ILE A 8 -10.40 6.07 -6.89
CA ILE A 8 -9.88 5.89 -5.53
C ILE A 8 -11.00 5.49 -4.57
N THR A 9 -12.15 6.17 -4.62
CA THR A 9 -13.32 5.83 -3.78
C THR A 9 -13.74 4.38 -3.99
N LYS A 10 -13.89 3.93 -5.24
CA LYS A 10 -14.27 2.54 -5.56
C LYS A 10 -13.24 1.52 -5.09
N ILE A 11 -11.95 1.85 -5.18
CA ILE A 11 -10.87 0.99 -4.69
C ILE A 11 -10.96 0.86 -3.16
N ILE A 12 -11.04 1.98 -2.44
CA ILE A 12 -11.11 2.01 -0.98
C ILE A 12 -12.32 1.24 -0.47
N GLU A 13 -13.49 1.39 -1.09
CA GLU A 13 -14.70 0.63 -0.73
C GLU A 13 -14.48 -0.89 -0.78
N ILE A 14 -13.89 -1.39 -1.88
CA ILE A 14 -13.64 -2.83 -2.05
C ILE A 14 -12.54 -3.30 -1.11
N GLU A 15 -11.45 -2.53 -0.97
CA GLU A 15 -10.36 -2.88 -0.06
C GLU A 15 -10.82 -2.92 1.39
N TRP A 16 -11.64 -1.96 1.82
CA TRP A 16 -12.19 -1.95 3.18
C TRP A 16 -13.08 -3.17 3.43
N GLU A 17 -13.93 -3.54 2.47
CA GLU A 17 -14.75 -4.75 2.56
C GLU A 17 -13.88 -6.01 2.69
N MET A 18 -12.78 -6.08 1.94
CA MET A 18 -11.82 -7.19 2.02
C MET A 18 -11.05 -7.17 3.35
N PHE A 19 -10.54 -6.02 3.74
CA PHE A 19 -9.68 -5.81 4.90
C PHE A 19 -10.42 -6.06 6.22
N SER A 20 -11.64 -5.56 6.37
CA SER A 20 -12.50 -5.77 7.55
C SER A 20 -12.85 -7.24 7.80
N LYS A 21 -12.72 -8.10 6.78
CA LYS A 21 -12.98 -9.54 6.85
C LYS A 21 -11.70 -10.38 7.08
N VAL A 22 -10.51 -9.77 7.06
CA VAL A 22 -9.25 -10.46 7.34
C VAL A 22 -9.26 -10.97 8.78
N LYS A 23 -9.00 -12.27 8.96
CA LYS A 23 -8.81 -12.89 10.27
C LYS A 23 -7.31 -13.04 10.50
N ASN A 24 -6.69 -12.15 11.27
CA ASN A 24 -5.31 -12.34 11.69
C ASN A 24 -5.24 -13.39 12.81
N ARG A 25 -4.07 -14.02 13.02
CA ARG A 25 -3.89 -15.06 14.07
C ARG A 25 -4.23 -14.56 15.49
N GLY A 26 -4.23 -13.24 15.72
CA GLY A 26 -4.61 -12.59 16.98
C GLY A 26 -6.04 -12.05 17.04
N GLY A 27 -6.90 -12.32 16.05
CA GLY A 27 -8.24 -11.72 15.95
C GLY A 27 -8.27 -10.48 15.05
N LYS A 28 -9.27 -9.61 15.25
CA LYS A 28 -9.35 -8.34 14.52
C LYS A 28 -8.24 -7.40 14.98
N ALA A 29 -7.54 -6.75 14.05
CA ALA A 29 -6.58 -5.71 14.40
C ALA A 29 -7.34 -4.41 14.74
N SER A 30 -6.83 -3.58 15.66
CA SER A 30 -7.45 -2.29 16.01
C SER A 30 -7.69 -1.39 14.79
N CYS A 31 -6.80 -1.45 13.80
CA CYS A 31 -6.96 -0.74 12.52
C CYS A 31 -8.16 -1.21 11.66
N GLN A 32 -8.83 -2.31 11.99
CA GLN A 32 -10.11 -2.72 11.38
C GLN A 32 -11.33 -2.03 12.02
N GLU A 33 -11.11 -1.20 13.04
CA GLU A 33 -12.15 -0.43 13.74
C GLU A 33 -12.08 1.07 13.39
N GLU A 34 -11.09 1.49 12.60
CA GLU A 34 -10.85 2.88 12.20
C GLU A 34 -10.99 3.07 10.68
N PRO A 35 -12.21 3.06 10.13
CA PRO A 35 -12.44 3.22 8.68
C PRO A 35 -11.91 4.55 8.15
N LYS A 36 -11.96 5.63 8.96
CA LYS A 36 -11.49 6.96 8.54
C LYS A 36 -9.97 7.00 8.42
N THR A 37 -9.25 6.45 9.40
CA THR A 37 -7.79 6.28 9.34
C THR A 37 -7.37 5.45 8.12
N PHE A 38 -8.10 4.35 7.85
CA PHE A 38 -7.86 3.53 6.67
C PHE A 38 -8.06 4.33 5.37
N GLU A 39 -9.18 5.07 5.26
CA GLU A 39 -9.49 5.91 4.11
C GLU A 39 -8.38 6.97 3.87
N ILE A 40 -7.95 7.70 4.90
CA ILE A 40 -6.91 8.74 4.80
C ILE A 40 -5.59 8.14 4.30
N ILE A 41 -5.16 7.02 4.89
CA ILE A 41 -3.90 6.36 4.49
C ILE A 41 -4.00 5.87 3.04
N ARG A 42 -5.08 5.17 2.67
CA ARG A 42 -5.22 4.59 1.33
C ARG A 42 -5.40 5.66 0.26
N SER A 43 -6.22 6.68 0.50
CA SER A 43 -6.39 7.79 -0.45
C SER A 43 -5.08 8.55 -0.67
N SER A 44 -4.30 8.79 0.38
CA SER A 44 -2.97 9.42 0.29
C SER A 44 -2.00 8.60 -0.57
N ASN A 45 -2.02 7.27 -0.44
CA ASN A 45 -1.23 6.38 -1.29
C ASN A 45 -1.69 6.44 -2.75
N PHE A 46 -2.98 6.24 -3.01
CA PHE A 46 -3.53 6.15 -4.35
C PHE A 46 -3.48 7.46 -5.13
N MET A 47 -3.44 8.60 -4.44
CA MET A 47 -3.26 9.89 -5.11
C MET A 47 -1.89 10.05 -5.78
N CYS A 48 -0.90 9.23 -5.41
CA CYS A 48 0.39 9.20 -6.09
C CYS A 48 0.43 8.26 -7.32
N TRP A 49 -0.66 7.57 -7.63
CA TRP A 49 -0.75 6.61 -8.74
C TRP A 49 -1.33 7.28 -9.99
N SER A 50 -0.99 6.79 -11.17
CA SER A 50 -1.68 7.22 -12.40
C SER A 50 -3.09 6.62 -12.48
N GLU A 51 -3.98 7.25 -13.27
CA GLU A 51 -5.32 6.70 -13.50
C GLU A 51 -5.25 5.30 -14.11
N ALA A 52 -4.27 5.03 -14.98
CA ALA A 52 -4.09 3.72 -15.59
C ALA A 52 -3.77 2.63 -14.55
N THR A 53 -2.90 2.92 -13.59
CA THR A 53 -2.59 2.01 -12.48
C THR A 53 -3.80 1.78 -11.59
N LEU A 54 -4.55 2.84 -11.25
CA LEU A 54 -5.77 2.74 -10.45
C LEU A 54 -6.84 1.90 -11.15
N GLU A 55 -7.08 2.11 -12.45
CA GLU A 55 -8.00 1.30 -13.24
C GLU A 55 -7.58 -0.18 -13.27
N SER A 56 -6.29 -0.45 -13.48
CA SER A 56 -5.78 -1.82 -13.48
C SER A 56 -5.96 -2.48 -12.12
N TYR A 57 -5.66 -1.78 -11.03
CA TYR A 57 -5.80 -2.31 -9.68
C TYR A 57 -7.27 -2.52 -9.28
N LEU A 58 -8.17 -1.60 -9.68
CA LEU A 58 -9.61 -1.78 -9.49
C LEU A 58 -10.11 -3.05 -10.21
N ASN A 59 -9.59 -3.34 -11.41
CA ASN A 59 -9.90 -4.58 -12.11
C ASN A 59 -9.38 -5.83 -11.37
N ASP A 60 -8.20 -5.77 -10.75
CA ASP A 60 -7.67 -6.86 -9.92
C ASP A 60 -8.60 -7.14 -8.73
N LEU A 61 -9.01 -6.10 -8.01
CA LEU A 61 -9.92 -6.20 -6.88
C LEU A 61 -11.29 -6.78 -7.28
N GLN A 62 -11.88 -6.26 -8.35
CA GLN A 62 -13.16 -6.75 -8.87
C GLN A 62 -13.06 -8.19 -9.37
N GLY A 63 -11.98 -8.54 -10.07
CA GLY A 63 -11.69 -9.89 -10.55
C GLY A 63 -11.59 -10.88 -9.40
N ALA A 64 -10.81 -10.55 -8.37
CA ALA A 64 -10.68 -11.37 -7.17
C ALA A 64 -12.03 -11.56 -6.47
N LYS A 65 -12.80 -10.47 -6.27
CA LYS A 65 -14.12 -10.52 -5.63
C LYS A 65 -15.10 -11.42 -6.40
N LYS A 66 -15.12 -11.37 -7.73
CA LYS A 66 -15.98 -12.22 -8.59
C LYS A 66 -15.75 -13.71 -8.37
N VAL A 67 -14.50 -14.12 -8.11
CA VAL A 67 -14.12 -15.52 -7.83
C VAL A 67 -13.96 -15.80 -6.33
N LYS A 68 -14.53 -14.96 -5.47
CA LYS A 68 -14.52 -15.08 -3.99
C LYS A 68 -13.12 -15.12 -3.36
N ARG A 69 -12.12 -14.56 -4.03
CA ARG A 69 -10.78 -14.31 -3.47
C ARG A 69 -10.78 -12.99 -2.69
N ASN A 70 -9.93 -12.91 -1.67
CA ASN A 70 -9.72 -11.71 -0.87
C ASN A 70 -8.23 -11.37 -0.89
N LEU A 71 -7.87 -10.30 -1.61
CA LEU A 71 -6.47 -9.91 -1.81
C LEU A 71 -5.79 -9.50 -0.49
N MET A 72 -6.53 -8.89 0.45
CA MET A 72 -5.99 -8.53 1.76
C MET A 72 -5.62 -9.77 2.58
N THR A 73 -6.46 -10.82 2.55
CA THR A 73 -6.12 -12.11 3.16
C THR A 73 -4.88 -12.74 2.52
N GLU A 74 -4.79 -12.71 1.19
CA GLU A 74 -3.64 -13.27 0.45
C GLU A 74 -2.34 -12.53 0.74
N LYS A 75 -2.38 -11.20 0.88
CA LYS A 75 -1.25 -10.37 1.30
C LYS A 75 -0.66 -10.87 2.62
N TYR A 76 -1.49 -11.00 3.66
CA TYR A 76 -1.02 -11.47 4.96
C TYR A 76 -0.60 -12.95 4.92
N ALA A 77 -1.32 -13.80 4.19
CA ALA A 77 -0.92 -15.20 4.01
C ALA A 77 0.46 -15.34 3.34
N ARG A 78 0.80 -14.50 2.36
CA ARG A 78 2.13 -14.48 1.75
C ARG A 78 3.21 -13.99 2.72
N MET A 79 2.93 -12.94 3.48
CA MET A 79 3.86 -12.43 4.49
C MET A 79 4.18 -13.50 5.55
N GLU A 80 3.22 -14.36 5.89
CA GLU A 80 3.39 -15.48 6.81
C GLU A 80 3.94 -16.77 6.15
N GLY A 81 4.20 -16.76 4.84
CA GLY A 81 4.65 -17.95 4.10
C GLY A 81 3.62 -19.08 4.00
N LEU A 82 2.33 -18.77 4.18
CA LEU A 82 1.24 -19.75 4.15
C LEU A 82 0.78 -20.13 2.73
N ILE A 83 1.07 -19.29 1.75
CA ILE A 83 0.80 -19.57 0.34
C ILE A 83 2.06 -19.34 -0.50
N PRO A 84 2.19 -20.03 -1.65
CA PRO A 84 3.38 -19.92 -2.48
C PRO A 84 3.67 -18.48 -2.93
N PRO A 85 4.94 -18.13 -3.14
CA PRO A 85 5.29 -16.88 -3.79
C PRO A 85 4.75 -16.85 -5.22
N PRO A 86 4.59 -15.65 -5.82
CA PRO A 86 4.27 -15.54 -7.23
C PRO A 86 5.43 -16.08 -8.10
N ASP A 87 5.19 -16.20 -9.40
CA ASP A 87 6.22 -16.67 -10.34
C ASP A 87 7.44 -15.73 -10.39
N SER A 88 8.54 -16.24 -10.96
CA SER A 88 9.82 -15.54 -10.99
C SER A 88 9.80 -14.20 -11.75
N GLU A 89 8.93 -14.06 -12.76
CA GLU A 89 8.83 -12.83 -13.53
C GLU A 89 8.16 -11.73 -12.69
N VAL A 90 7.07 -12.08 -12.01
CA VAL A 90 6.41 -11.20 -11.05
C VAL A 90 7.35 -10.83 -9.90
N LEU A 91 8.08 -11.79 -9.34
CA LEU A 91 9.05 -11.54 -8.26
C LEU A 91 10.13 -10.53 -8.69
N SER A 92 10.67 -10.69 -9.90
CA SER A 92 11.69 -9.77 -10.44
C SER A 92 11.19 -8.32 -10.56
N LEU A 93 9.91 -8.15 -10.89
CA LEU A 93 9.28 -6.82 -10.97
C LEU A 93 9.06 -6.22 -9.57
N ILE A 94 8.59 -7.03 -8.62
CA ILE A 94 8.44 -6.64 -7.21
C ILE A 94 9.79 -6.22 -6.61
N ASP A 95 10.86 -6.97 -6.88
CA ASP A 95 12.21 -6.62 -6.40
C ASP A 95 12.66 -5.23 -6.84
N LYS A 96 12.41 -4.88 -8.11
CA LYS A 96 12.77 -3.55 -8.66
C LYS A 96 11.97 -2.43 -8.01
N ILE A 97 10.67 -2.64 -7.83
CA ILE A 97 9.75 -1.71 -7.17
C ILE A 97 10.21 -1.45 -5.73
N VAL A 98 10.35 -2.53 -4.96
CA VAL A 98 10.61 -2.48 -3.51
C VAL A 98 11.99 -1.90 -3.23
N ALA A 99 12.99 -2.18 -4.07
CA ALA A 99 14.31 -1.56 -3.93
C ALA A 99 14.25 -0.02 -4.00
N ILE A 100 13.39 0.54 -4.86
CA ILE A 100 13.20 2.00 -4.96
C ILE A 100 12.43 2.52 -3.74
N GLU A 101 11.37 1.83 -3.33
CA GLU A 101 10.58 2.21 -2.15
C GLU A 101 11.41 2.21 -0.86
N CYS A 102 12.23 1.17 -0.63
CA CYS A 102 13.14 1.14 0.51
C CYS A 102 14.13 2.29 0.47
N LYS A 103 14.67 2.63 -0.72
CA LYS A 103 15.59 3.76 -0.83
C LYS A 103 14.91 5.10 -0.51
N TRP A 104 13.68 5.29 -0.98
CA TRP A 104 12.86 6.44 -0.63
C TRP A 104 12.53 6.53 0.87
N LEU A 105 12.30 5.40 1.54
CA LEU A 105 12.14 5.36 2.99
C LEU A 105 13.41 5.78 3.73
N GLU A 106 14.58 5.27 3.31
CA GLU A 106 15.86 5.68 3.88
C GLU A 106 16.09 7.18 3.71
N ASP A 107 15.86 7.70 2.50
CA ASP A 107 16.10 9.10 2.18
C ASP A 107 15.14 10.02 2.98
N LEU A 108 13.89 9.61 3.17
CA LEU A 108 12.93 10.33 4.02
C LEU A 108 13.37 10.32 5.49
N ALA A 109 13.73 9.16 6.03
CA ALA A 109 14.18 9.03 7.41
C ALA A 109 15.45 9.82 7.70
N ALA A 110 16.35 9.94 6.72
CA ALA A 110 17.57 10.74 6.85
C ALA A 110 17.31 12.26 6.80
N LYS A 111 16.30 12.70 6.03
CA LYS A 111 16.00 14.13 5.82
C LYS A 111 15.05 14.72 6.84
N SER A 112 14.17 13.92 7.42
CA SER A 112 13.06 14.38 8.26
C SER A 112 13.15 13.82 9.67
N PRO A 113 13.68 14.57 10.65
CA PRO A 113 13.76 14.14 12.05
C PRO A 113 12.40 13.79 12.66
N GLN A 114 11.31 14.37 12.14
CA GLN A 114 9.95 14.09 12.57
C GLN A 114 9.36 12.78 12.00
N TYR A 115 9.99 12.21 10.96
CA TYR A 115 9.54 10.95 10.38
C TYR A 115 10.05 9.79 11.23
N MET A 116 9.14 9.16 11.98
CA MET A 116 9.41 7.91 12.67
C MET A 116 8.78 6.76 11.87
N PRO A 117 9.58 5.87 11.25
CA PRO A 117 9.03 4.78 10.48
C PRO A 117 8.30 3.82 11.43
N ALA A 118 7.05 3.47 11.09
CA ALA A 118 6.25 2.54 11.88
C ALA A 118 6.85 1.12 11.95
N ARG A 119 7.79 0.80 11.06
CA ARG A 119 8.40 -0.51 10.85
C ARG A 119 9.86 -0.35 10.44
N PRO A 120 10.73 -1.34 10.70
CA PRO A 120 12.05 -1.39 10.06
C PRO A 120 11.94 -1.30 8.54
N ILE A 121 12.96 -0.78 7.85
CA ILE A 121 12.88 -0.59 6.39
C ILE A 121 13.10 -1.92 5.67
N TYR A 122 14.11 -2.68 6.06
CA TYR A 122 14.58 -3.86 5.32
C TYR A 122 14.16 -5.18 5.97
N SER A 123 13.92 -6.19 5.14
CA SER A 123 13.57 -7.56 5.53
C SER A 123 14.63 -8.24 6.41
N ARG A 124 15.91 -7.88 6.27
CA ARG A 124 16.98 -8.34 7.18
C ARG A 124 16.79 -7.91 8.64
N GLN A 125 15.86 -6.99 8.89
CA GLN A 125 15.49 -6.49 10.21
C GLN A 125 14.16 -7.08 10.71
N ASP A 126 13.57 -8.00 9.95
CA ASP A 126 12.34 -8.69 10.36
C ASP A 126 12.58 -9.51 11.63
N THR A 127 11.60 -9.48 12.51
CA THR A 127 11.54 -10.32 13.71
C THR A 127 10.15 -10.93 13.82
N PRO A 128 9.94 -11.98 14.64
CA PRO A 128 8.62 -12.55 14.86
C PRO A 128 7.55 -11.54 15.32
N GLY A 129 7.94 -10.41 15.92
CA GLY A 129 7.03 -9.36 16.40
C GLY A 129 6.98 -8.10 15.54
N ALA A 130 7.87 -7.96 14.55
CA ALA A 130 7.95 -6.76 13.71
C ALA A 130 8.33 -7.12 12.27
N VAL A 131 7.39 -6.87 11.36
CA VAL A 131 7.59 -7.01 9.92
C VAL A 131 7.99 -5.65 9.33
N SER A 132 9.04 -5.65 8.51
CA SER A 132 9.57 -4.48 7.81
C SER A 132 8.64 -3.93 6.72
N SER A 133 8.90 -2.69 6.31
CA SER A 133 8.27 -2.06 5.15
C SER A 133 8.55 -2.83 3.85
N GLU A 134 9.76 -3.37 3.68
CA GLU A 134 10.11 -4.24 2.55
C GLU A 134 9.17 -5.46 2.48
N THR A 135 9.09 -6.24 3.56
CA THR A 135 8.27 -7.46 3.59
C THR A 135 6.77 -7.16 3.46
N TYR A 136 6.31 -6.06 4.04
CA TYR A 136 4.93 -5.60 3.90
C TYR A 136 4.59 -5.21 2.45
N SER A 137 5.46 -4.43 1.80
CA SER A 137 5.29 -4.03 0.39
C SER A 137 5.30 -5.25 -0.53
N ARG A 138 6.24 -6.19 -0.33
CA ARG A 138 6.29 -7.45 -1.09
C ARG A 138 5.00 -8.25 -0.98
N GLY A 139 4.44 -8.37 0.23
CA GLY A 139 3.17 -9.07 0.46
C GLY A 139 2.01 -8.42 -0.29
N GLU A 140 1.94 -7.09 -0.31
CA GLU A 140 0.91 -6.33 -1.02
C GLU A 140 1.05 -6.45 -2.54
N LEU A 141 2.24 -6.16 -3.07
CA LEU A 141 2.52 -6.19 -4.50
C LEU A 141 2.32 -7.59 -5.10
N ALA A 142 2.59 -8.65 -4.34
CA ALA A 142 2.34 -10.02 -4.79
C ALA A 142 0.86 -10.36 -5.02
N THR A 143 -0.08 -9.51 -4.57
CA THR A 143 -1.52 -9.67 -4.83
C THR A 143 -1.96 -9.06 -6.16
N TYR A 144 -1.13 -8.23 -6.77
CA TYR A 144 -1.49 -7.50 -7.98
C TYR A 144 -1.28 -8.36 -9.21
N SER A 145 -2.03 -8.09 -10.29
CA SER A 145 -1.72 -8.69 -11.57
C SER A 145 -0.40 -8.14 -12.13
N LYS A 146 0.23 -8.91 -13.03
CA LYS A 146 1.43 -8.46 -13.76
C LYS A 146 1.22 -7.09 -14.42
N LYS A 147 0.07 -6.89 -15.05
CA LYS A 147 -0.30 -5.61 -15.68
C LYS A 147 -0.29 -4.45 -14.69
N THR A 148 -0.90 -4.65 -13.52
CA THR A 148 -0.92 -3.62 -12.46
C THR A 148 0.48 -3.33 -11.95
N LEU A 149 1.32 -4.36 -11.77
CA LEU A 149 2.72 -4.17 -11.36
C LEU A 149 3.55 -3.41 -12.40
N GLU A 150 3.36 -3.67 -13.69
CA GLU A 150 4.07 -2.96 -14.76
C GLU A 150 3.70 -1.47 -14.78
N LEU A 151 2.42 -1.15 -14.66
CA LEU A 151 1.92 0.23 -14.58
C LEU A 151 2.40 0.92 -13.30
N TYR A 152 2.33 0.23 -12.16
CA TYR A 152 2.82 0.76 -10.89
C TYR A 152 4.33 1.02 -10.91
N TYR A 153 5.10 0.12 -11.53
CA TYR A 153 6.53 0.33 -11.72
C TYR A 153 6.81 1.53 -12.63
N GLN A 154 6.02 1.74 -13.69
CA GLN A 154 6.14 2.93 -14.52
C GLN A 154 5.86 4.21 -13.70
N ASP A 155 4.82 4.23 -12.87
CA ASP A 155 4.55 5.37 -11.97
C ASP A 155 5.74 5.66 -11.03
N ILE A 156 6.42 4.62 -10.53
CA ILE A 156 7.62 4.76 -9.71
C ILE A 156 8.78 5.33 -10.51
N LEU A 157 9.02 4.84 -11.73
CA LEU A 157 10.09 5.32 -12.60
C LEU A 157 9.87 6.77 -13.01
N ASP A 158 8.63 7.16 -13.33
CA ASP A 158 8.27 8.53 -13.68
C ASP A 158 8.51 9.49 -12.51
N ALA A 159 8.14 9.10 -11.29
CA ALA A 159 8.42 9.89 -10.10
C ALA A 159 9.93 10.01 -9.86
N LYS A 160 10.67 8.90 -9.99
CA LYS A 160 12.14 8.89 -9.86
C LYS A 160 12.81 9.79 -10.90
N GLN A 161 12.35 9.77 -12.15
CA GLN A 161 12.87 10.64 -13.22
C GLN A 161 12.65 12.13 -12.90
N LYS A 162 11.54 12.45 -12.24
CA LYS A 162 11.22 13.80 -11.76
C LYS A 162 11.91 14.16 -10.43
N ASN A 163 12.76 13.29 -9.89
CA ASN A 163 13.37 13.41 -8.55
C ASN A 163 12.34 13.56 -7.42
N ILE A 164 11.17 12.94 -7.57
CA ILE A 164 10.10 12.93 -6.57
C ILE A 164 10.22 11.66 -5.73
N ASN A 165 10.38 11.82 -4.42
CA ASN A 165 10.18 10.75 -3.45
C ASN A 165 8.68 10.62 -3.16
N ARG A 166 8.03 9.60 -3.73
CA ARG A 166 6.58 9.40 -3.53
C ARG A 166 6.22 9.10 -2.09
N ILE A 167 7.09 8.44 -1.32
CA ILE A 167 6.78 8.11 0.08
C ILE A 167 6.76 9.37 0.94
N GLU A 168 7.66 10.32 0.66
CA GLU A 168 7.63 11.66 1.25
C GLU A 168 6.34 12.40 0.87
N THR A 169 5.92 12.36 -0.40
CA THR A 169 4.64 12.95 -0.84
C THR A 169 3.44 12.34 -0.11
N ILE A 170 3.40 11.01 0.03
CA ILE A 170 2.34 10.30 0.76
C ILE A 170 2.35 10.72 2.23
N PHE A 171 3.53 10.80 2.86
CA PHE A 171 3.67 11.19 4.26
C PHE A 171 3.18 12.61 4.51
N SER A 172 3.60 13.60 3.71
CA SER A 172 3.13 14.98 3.84
C SER A 172 1.60 15.09 3.70
N ARG A 173 1.03 14.34 2.75
CA ARG A 173 -0.41 14.33 2.52
C ARG A 173 -1.19 13.71 3.68
N MET A 174 -0.69 12.61 4.24
CA MET A 174 -1.31 12.00 5.43
C MET A 174 -1.32 12.98 6.60
N LEU A 175 -0.23 13.72 6.85
CA LEU A 175 -0.19 14.72 7.93
C LEU A 175 -1.27 15.80 7.74
N GLU A 176 -1.39 16.35 6.53
CA GLU A 176 -2.40 17.36 6.21
C GLU A 176 -3.84 16.83 6.42
N GLU A 177 -4.13 15.63 5.94
CA GLU A 177 -5.47 15.01 6.06
C GLU A 177 -5.82 14.68 7.52
N PHE A 178 -4.85 14.20 8.32
CA PHE A 178 -5.07 13.97 9.74
C PHE A 178 -5.31 15.28 10.50
N ASP A 179 -4.50 16.32 10.24
CA ASP A 179 -4.67 17.62 10.88
C ASP A 179 -6.05 18.23 10.57
N ASN A 180 -6.52 18.14 9.32
CA ASN A 180 -7.85 18.59 8.92
C ASN A 180 -8.96 17.80 9.63
N ASN A 181 -8.85 16.47 9.70
CA ASN A 181 -9.85 15.64 10.39
C ASN A 181 -9.91 15.94 11.90
N PHE A 182 -8.78 16.17 12.56
CA PHE A 182 -8.75 16.56 13.97
C PHE A 182 -9.31 17.95 14.24
N ALA A 183 -9.29 18.84 13.25
CA ALA A 183 -9.93 20.15 13.34
C ALA A 183 -11.47 20.01 13.23
N GLU A 184 -11.96 19.21 12.29
CA GLU A 184 -13.40 18.96 12.09
C GLU A 184 -14.06 18.25 13.29
N GLU A 185 -13.35 17.39 14.02
CA GLU A 185 -13.88 16.72 15.22
C GLU A 185 -14.03 17.64 16.45
N LYS A 186 -13.47 18.86 16.38
CA LYS A 186 -13.53 19.85 17.49
C LYS A 186 -14.60 20.92 17.29
N ASP A 187 -15.25 20.96 16.14
CA ASP A 187 -16.35 21.86 15.80
C ASP A 187 -17.73 21.17 15.93
#